data_AF-A0A423PEZ3-F1
#
_entry.id   AF-A0A423PEZ3-F1
#
_cell.length_a   1.000
_cell.length_b   1.000
_cell.length_c   1.000
_cell.angle_alpha   90.00
_cell.angle_beta   90.00
_cell.angle_gamma   90.00
#
_symmetry.space_group_name_H-M   'P 1'
#
loop_
_entity.id
_entity.type
_entity.pdbx_description
1 polymer ?
#
loop_
_entity_poly.entity_id
_entity_poly.type
_entity_poly.pdbx_seq_one_letter_code
_entity_poly.pdbx_strand_id
1 'polypeptide(L)'
;MDCADGVCGTCKGRCEQGQYDLGDEYIEDALTDDEADDRQVLTCQTVPASDCVIRMPVASHVCKLQTPKRDRHAGRRGHTQR
;
A
#
# COMPACT_ATOMS: atom_id res chain seq x y z
N MET A 1 -11.34 8.15 0.84
CA MET A 1 -11.52 7.96 2.29
C MET A 1 -11.07 6.54 2.51
N ASP A 2 -9.81 6.42 2.88
CA ASP A 2 -9.05 5.18 2.90
C ASP A 2 -8.66 4.99 4.36
N CYS A 3 -9.03 3.88 4.98
CA CYS A 3 -8.92 3.73 6.43
C CYS A 3 -7.49 3.57 6.93
N ALA A 4 -6.55 3.17 6.07
CA ALA A 4 -5.16 2.76 6.36
C ALA A 4 -5.00 1.61 7.39
N ASP A 5 -6.06 1.25 8.12
CA ASP A 5 -6.07 0.33 9.25
C ASP A 5 -6.65 -1.06 8.93
N GLY A 6 -6.67 -1.47 7.65
CA GLY A 6 -7.15 -2.82 7.28
C GLY A 6 -8.66 -3.07 7.43
N VAL A 7 -9.49 -2.02 7.58
CA VAL A 7 -10.95 -2.12 7.77
C VAL A 7 -11.76 -2.03 6.48
N CYS A 8 -11.37 -1.17 5.54
CA CYS A 8 -12.24 -0.81 4.40
C CYS A 8 -12.09 -1.71 3.16
N GLY A 9 -11.06 -2.56 3.09
CA GLY A 9 -10.82 -3.42 1.92
C GLY A 9 -10.43 -2.71 0.61
N THR A 10 -10.45 -1.37 0.55
CA THR A 10 -10.11 -0.59 -0.66
C THR A 10 -8.67 -0.83 -1.13
N CYS A 11 -7.77 -1.21 -0.22
CA CYS A 11 -6.37 -1.53 -0.49
C CYS A 11 -6.15 -3.02 -0.90
N LYS A 12 -7.22 -3.78 -1.16
CA LYS A 12 -7.13 -5.20 -1.51
C LYS A 12 -6.52 -5.41 -2.90
N GLY A 13 -5.46 -6.21 -2.95
CA GLY A 13 -4.82 -6.68 -4.18
C GLY A 13 -4.48 -8.16 -4.09
N ARG A 14 -3.86 -8.70 -5.13
CA ARG A 14 -3.38 -10.08 -5.17
C ARG A 14 -1.88 -10.11 -5.40
N CYS A 15 -1.14 -10.82 -4.57
CA CYS A 15 0.29 -11.00 -4.73
C CYS A 15 0.58 -12.17 -5.68
N GLU A 16 1.03 -11.85 -6.90
CA GLU A 16 1.37 -12.88 -7.90
C GLU A 16 2.75 -13.48 -7.63
N GLN A 17 3.69 -12.66 -7.16
CA GLN A 17 5.08 -13.05 -6.92
C GLN A 17 5.69 -12.25 -5.77
N GLY A 18 6.68 -12.85 -5.10
CA GLY A 18 7.43 -12.24 -4.00
C GLY A 18 7.03 -12.77 -2.63
N GLN A 19 7.83 -12.42 -1.62
CA GLN A 19 7.58 -12.71 -0.22
C GLN A 19 7.10 -11.44 0.48
N TYR A 20 6.09 -11.58 1.33
CA TYR A 20 5.52 -10.49 2.08
C TYR A 20 5.08 -10.98 3.45
N ASP A 21 5.00 -10.05 4.39
CA ASP A 21 4.42 -10.22 5.70
C ASP A 21 3.10 -9.44 5.74
N LEU A 22 2.01 -10.12 6.03
CA LEU A 22 0.69 -9.51 6.17
C LEU A 22 0.40 -9.44 7.66
N GLY A 23 0.33 -8.23 8.22
CA GLY A 23 0.06 -8.06 9.65
C GLY A 23 -1.32 -8.58 10.05
N ASP A 24 -1.51 -8.91 11.33
CA ASP A 24 -2.77 -9.45 11.87
C ASP A 24 -3.86 -8.39 12.15
N GLU A 25 -3.57 -7.11 11.92
CA GLU A 25 -4.49 -5.97 12.12
C GLU A 25 -5.39 -5.77 10.89
N TYR A 26 -6.29 -6.73 10.64
CA TYR A 26 -7.39 -6.59 9.68
C TYR A 26 -8.64 -7.33 10.18
N ILE A 27 -9.79 -6.98 9.59
CA ILE A 27 -11.05 -7.66 9.87
C ILE A 27 -11.43 -8.59 8.73
N GLU A 28 -12.18 -9.65 9.02
CA GLU A 28 -12.65 -10.63 8.02
C GLU A 28 -13.48 -9.99 6.88
N ASP A 29 -14.16 -8.87 7.14
CA ASP A 29 -14.89 -8.11 6.12
C ASP A 29 -13.96 -7.48 5.07
N ALA A 30 -12.74 -7.13 5.48
CA ALA A 30 -11.73 -6.54 4.61
C ALA A 30 -10.91 -7.59 3.88
N LEU A 31 -10.55 -8.70 4.54
CA LEU A 31 -9.85 -9.83 3.95
C LEU A 31 -10.19 -11.09 4.76
N THR A 32 -10.77 -12.08 4.10
CA THR A 32 -11.06 -13.37 4.73
C THR A 32 -9.84 -14.31 4.68
N ASP A 33 -9.80 -15.33 5.54
CA ASP A 33 -8.73 -16.34 5.52
C ASP A 33 -8.60 -17.07 4.18
N ASP A 34 -9.72 -17.34 3.49
CA ASP A 34 -9.73 -17.99 2.17
C ASP A 34 -9.10 -17.09 1.09
N GLU A 35 -9.40 -15.79 1.14
CA GLU A 35 -8.78 -14.81 0.26
C GLU A 35 -7.27 -14.67 0.56
N ALA A 36 -6.88 -14.69 1.85
CA ALA A 36 -5.48 -14.67 2.24
C ALA A 36 -4.73 -15.92 1.72
N ASP A 37 -5.37 -17.09 1.72
CA ASP A 37 -4.85 -18.34 1.14
C ASP A 37 -4.67 -18.25 -0.39
N ASP A 38 -5.58 -17.58 -1.12
CA ASP A 38 -5.40 -17.27 -2.57
C ASP A 38 -4.35 -16.17 -2.83
N ARG A 39 -3.57 -15.78 -1.81
CA ARG A 39 -2.57 -14.70 -1.87
C ARG A 39 -3.18 -13.33 -2.11
N GLN A 40 -4.42 -13.11 -1.68
CA GLN A 40 -4.94 -11.75 -1.59
C GLN A 40 -4.36 -11.05 -0.36
N VAL A 41 -4.09 -9.77 -0.52
CA VAL A 41 -3.35 -8.97 0.45
C VAL A 41 -3.97 -7.58 0.58
N LEU A 42 -3.92 -7.03 1.78
CA LEU A 42 -4.23 -5.62 2.03
C LEU A 42 -2.94 -4.83 1.92
N THR A 43 -2.74 -4.10 0.80
CA THR A 43 -1.46 -3.41 0.58
C THR A 43 -1.17 -2.31 1.59
N CYS A 44 -2.17 -1.89 2.37
CA CYS A 44 -2.01 -0.96 3.48
C CYS A 44 -1.43 -1.62 4.75
N GLN A 45 -1.51 -2.94 4.88
CA GLN A 45 -1.03 -3.74 6.01
C GLN A 45 0.06 -4.76 5.61
N THR A 46 0.45 -4.77 4.32
CA THR A 46 1.42 -5.72 3.79
C THR A 46 2.82 -5.09 3.72
N VAL A 47 3.80 -5.75 4.32
CA VAL A 47 5.21 -5.36 4.24
C VAL A 47 5.95 -6.32 3.30
N PRO A 48 6.46 -5.84 2.15
CA PRO A 48 7.22 -6.69 1.24
C PRO A 48 8.57 -7.05 1.84
N ALA A 49 8.89 -8.35 1.87
CA ALA A 49 10.21 -8.86 2.26
C ALA A 49 11.16 -9.01 1.06
N SER A 50 10.63 -9.00 -0.16
CA SER A 50 11.39 -9.07 -1.42
C SER A 50 10.73 -8.22 -2.52
N ASP A 51 11.28 -8.27 -3.75
CA ASP A 51 10.56 -7.78 -4.94
C ASP A 51 9.22 -8.53 -5.07
N CYS A 52 8.12 -7.77 -5.07
CA CYS A 52 6.76 -8.30 -5.13
C CYS A 52 5.99 -7.75 -6.33
N VAL A 53 5.17 -8.59 -6.95
CA VAL A 53 4.25 -8.21 -8.04
C VAL A 53 2.83 -8.27 -7.50
N ILE A 54 2.22 -7.10 -7.29
CA ILE A 54 0.84 -6.99 -6.80
C ILE A 54 -0.09 -6.61 -7.95
N ARG A 55 -1.06 -7.48 -8.23
CA ARG A 55 -2.17 -7.20 -9.15
C ARG A 55 -3.28 -6.49 -8.40
N MET A 56 -3.65 -5.31 -8.89
CA MET A 56 -4.83 -4.58 -8.42
C MET A 56 -6.06 -4.96 -9.27
N PRO A 57 -7.22 -5.26 -8.65
CA PRO A 57 -8.45 -5.60 -9.37
C PRO A 57 -9.10 -4.39 -10.04
N VAL A 58 -8.61 -3.19 -9.77
CA VAL A 58 -9.06 -1.93 -10.39
C VAL A 58 -8.04 -1.42 -11.40
N ALA A 59 -8.55 -0.89 -12.52
CA ALA A 59 -7.69 -0.30 -13.53
C ALA A 59 -7.06 1.00 -13.01
N SER A 60 -5.80 1.24 -13.39
CA SER A 60 -5.00 2.39 -12.94
C SER A 60 -5.66 3.75 -13.21
N HIS A 61 -6.55 3.84 -14.21
CA HIS A 61 -7.29 5.06 -14.55
C HIS A 61 -8.26 5.53 -13.44
N VAL A 62 -8.64 4.63 -12.53
CA VAL A 62 -9.47 4.93 -11.35
C VAL A 62 -8.62 5.44 -10.18
N CYS A 63 -7.34 5.06 -10.15
CA CYS A 63 -6.35 5.51 -9.17
C CYS A 63 -5.82 6.93 -9.49
N LYS A 64 -6.72 7.87 -9.80
CA LYS A 64 -6.39 9.29 -9.98
C LYS A 64 -6.06 9.89 -8.63
N LEU A 65 -4.82 9.70 -8.19
CA LEU A 65 -4.24 10.56 -7.18
C LEU A 65 -4.08 11.94 -7.81
N GLN A 66 -4.72 12.96 -7.25
CA GLN A 66 -4.38 14.33 -7.57
C GLN A 66 -2.89 14.48 -7.26
N THR A 67 -2.06 14.76 -8.26
CA THR A 67 -0.63 14.99 -8.06
C THR A 67 -0.50 16.03 -6.96
N PRO A 68 0.00 15.69 -5.75
CA PRO A 68 0.28 16.72 -4.77
C PRO A 68 1.28 17.64 -5.44
N LYS A 69 0.98 18.95 -5.46
CA LYS A 69 1.96 19.94 -5.88
C LYS A 69 3.20 19.64 -5.03
N ARG A 70 4.25 19.11 -5.66
CA ARG A 70 5.57 19.02 -5.02
C ARG A 70 5.99 20.45 -4.76
N ASP A 71 5.62 20.98 -3.60
CA ASP A 71 6.31 22.11 -3.00
C ASP A 71 7.75 21.64 -2.85
N ARG A 72 8.57 21.97 -3.86
CA ARG A 72 10.02 21.89 -3.73
C ARG A 72 10.32 22.74 -2.52
N HIS A 73 10.61 22.10 -1.40
CA HIS A 73 11.11 22.77 -0.21
C HIS A 73 12.44 23.42 -0.62
N ALA A 74 12.37 24.66 -1.06
CA ALA A 74 13.51 25.50 -1.36
C ALA A 74 14.01 26.04 -0.01
N GLY A 75 15.03 25.41 0.55
CA GLY A 75 15.73 25.87 1.75
C GLY A 75 16.07 24.69 2.66
N ARG A 76 17.30 24.44 3.09
CA ARG A 76 18.46 25.33 3.29
C ARG A 76 19.72 24.63 2.80
N ARG A 77 20.49 25.32 1.96
CA ARG A 77 21.91 25.01 1.76
C ARG A 77 22.60 25.22 3.11
N GLY A 78 23.41 24.24 3.52
CA GLY A 78 24.21 24.30 4.72
C GLY A 78 25.08 25.55 4.73
N HIS A 79 24.87 26.41 5.72
CA HIS A 79 25.84 27.44 6.10
C HIS A 79 26.72 26.80 7.18
N THR A 80 27.83 26.21 6.76
CA THR A 80 28.98 25.98 7.64
C THR A 80 29.59 27.35 7.92
N GLN A 81 29.28 27.95 9.07
CA GLN A 81 30.07 29.06 9.60
C GLN A 81 31.32 28.47 10.24
N ARG A 82 32.48 28.89 9.70
CA ARG A 82 33.80 28.80 10.29
C ARG A 82 34.19 30.20 10.74
#